data_AF-A0A2G9TX78-F1
#
_entry.id   AF-A0A2G9TX78-F1
#
_cell.length_a   1.000
_cell.length_b   1.000
_cell.length_c   1.000
_cell.angle_alpha   90.00
_cell.angle_beta   90.00
_cell.angle_gamma   90.00
#
_symmetry.space_group_name_H-M   'P 1'
#
loop_
_entity.id
_entity.type
_entity.pdbx_description
1 polymer ?
#
loop_
_entity_poly.entity_id
_entity_poly.type
_entity_poly.pdbx_seq_one_letter_code
_entity_poly.pdbx_strand_id
1 'polypeptide(L)'
;MVEEVTQALVVGWRVLPPILTPAHTKLLQQMTMIREVGDVLDLKRALDAGNQNCGAVMQEMKTVIKIWRSRAYSLSDDMSFISLMYDWRSQIHTMMVQQFHEWERSGIVMPPGMNPQSILPIHSAATGQLFLARAARERGMDQVAIRTLNKLHTLITLPMMDCHQKIIDHLKTLRRMAKKHRTTAQQKMDLLHEALLMTEAARIEDFSRDQCCRLFYQKGSILSQLDKNDDAMHAFSAAATMVDPNSSPQLNTACSMFKNWAHHLDNLFFSE
;
A
#
# COMPACT_ATOMS: atom_id res chain seq x y z
N MET A 1 -9.41 -30.75 7.54
CA MET A 1 -9.95 -29.38 7.39
C MET A 1 -9.62 -28.72 6.05
N VAL A 2 -8.36 -28.33 5.72
CA VAL A 2 -8.06 -27.62 4.45
C VAL A 2 -8.51 -28.41 3.21
N GLU A 3 -8.19 -29.70 3.17
CA GLU A 3 -8.59 -30.60 2.07
C GLU A 3 -10.11 -30.78 1.98
N GLU A 4 -10.79 -30.96 3.11
CA GLU A 4 -12.25 -31.12 3.18
C GLU A 4 -12.98 -29.88 2.66
N VAL A 5 -12.55 -28.69 3.08
CA VAL A 5 -13.14 -27.43 2.62
C VAL A 5 -12.81 -27.21 1.14
N THR A 6 -11.61 -27.54 0.70
CA THR A 6 -11.24 -27.48 -0.73
C THR A 6 -12.17 -28.36 -1.57
N GLN A 7 -12.42 -29.59 -1.13
CA GLN A 7 -13.34 -30.51 -1.80
C GLN A 7 -14.77 -29.96 -1.84
N ALA A 8 -15.25 -29.40 -0.73
CA ALA A 8 -16.58 -28.77 -0.68
C ALA A 8 -16.70 -27.59 -1.65
N LEU A 9 -15.67 -26.75 -1.77
CA LEU A 9 -15.64 -25.63 -2.72
C LEU A 9 -15.62 -26.11 -4.18
N VAL A 10 -14.90 -27.20 -4.48
CA VAL A 10 -14.90 -27.81 -5.82
C VAL A 10 -16.28 -28.38 -6.17
N VAL A 11 -16.96 -29.03 -5.23
CA VAL A 11 -18.33 -29.48 -5.42
C VAL A 11 -19.26 -28.29 -5.65
N GLY A 12 -19.15 -27.23 -4.84
CA GLY A 12 -19.91 -26.00 -5.00
C GLY A 12 -19.74 -25.37 -6.39
N TRP A 13 -18.50 -25.35 -6.91
CA TRP A 13 -18.21 -24.87 -8.26
C TRP A 13 -18.92 -25.70 -9.34
N ARG A 14 -18.90 -27.03 -9.23
CA ARG A 14 -19.52 -27.94 -10.21
C ARG A 14 -21.05 -27.87 -10.23
N VAL A 15 -21.68 -27.43 -9.14
CA VAL A 15 -23.14 -27.26 -9.05
C VAL A 15 -23.62 -25.98 -9.75
N LEU A 16 -22.74 -24.98 -9.91
CA LEU A 16 -23.12 -23.74 -10.57
C LEU A 16 -23.31 -23.95 -12.10
N PRO A 17 -24.15 -23.11 -12.74
CA PRO A 17 -24.28 -23.12 -14.20
C PRO A 17 -22.91 -22.88 -14.88
N PRO A 18 -22.70 -23.38 -16.10
CA PRO A 18 -21.43 -23.18 -16.83
C PRO A 18 -21.17 -21.72 -17.24
N ILE A 19 -22.13 -20.83 -17.01
CA ILE A 19 -22.02 -19.40 -17.27
C ILE A 19 -21.48 -18.71 -16.03
N LEU A 20 -20.50 -17.82 -16.21
CA LEU A 20 -19.90 -17.09 -15.10
C LEU A 20 -20.93 -16.17 -14.42
N THR A 21 -21.02 -16.27 -13.09
CA THR A 21 -21.93 -15.49 -12.24
C THR A 21 -21.20 -14.98 -10.99
N PRO A 22 -21.74 -13.99 -10.25
CA PRO A 22 -21.13 -13.51 -9.01
C PRO A 22 -20.91 -14.60 -7.94
N ALA A 23 -21.69 -15.69 -7.99
CA ALA A 23 -21.48 -16.85 -7.11
C ALA A 23 -20.14 -17.53 -7.36
N HIS A 24 -19.67 -17.60 -8.61
CA HIS A 24 -18.35 -18.11 -8.95
C HIS A 24 -17.25 -17.25 -8.34
N THR A 25 -17.39 -15.93 -8.38
CA THR A 25 -16.43 -15.00 -7.75
C THR A 25 -16.32 -15.25 -6.24
N LYS A 26 -17.45 -15.45 -5.55
CA LYS A 26 -17.44 -15.78 -4.11
C LYS A 26 -16.73 -17.10 -3.81
N LEU A 27 -16.93 -18.12 -4.62
CA LEU A 27 -16.22 -19.40 -4.47
C LEU A 27 -14.71 -19.23 -4.69
N LEU A 28 -14.29 -18.48 -5.72
CA LEU A 28 -12.87 -18.22 -5.98
C LEU A 28 -12.22 -17.43 -4.83
N GLN A 29 -12.93 -16.46 -4.26
CA GLN A 29 -12.49 -15.73 -3.07
C GLN A 29 -12.29 -16.68 -1.87
N GLN A 30 -13.24 -17.59 -1.62
CA GLN A 30 -13.11 -18.61 -0.57
C GLN A 30 -11.97 -19.59 -0.82
N MET A 31 -11.81 -20.06 -2.07
CA MET A 31 -10.68 -20.91 -2.46
C MET A 31 -9.33 -20.21 -2.23
N THR A 32 -9.25 -18.91 -2.52
CA THR A 32 -8.06 -18.09 -2.25
C THR A 32 -7.74 -18.05 -0.75
N MET A 33 -8.75 -17.84 0.10
CA MET A 33 -8.56 -17.83 1.56
C MET A 33 -8.08 -19.19 2.08
N ILE A 34 -8.70 -20.29 1.64
CA ILE A 34 -8.29 -21.65 2.06
C ILE A 34 -6.86 -21.95 1.60
N ARG A 35 -6.47 -21.46 0.43
CA ARG A 35 -5.09 -21.57 -0.03
C ARG A 35 -4.12 -20.82 0.88
N GLU A 36 -4.46 -19.60 1.31
CA GLU A 36 -3.61 -18.86 2.27
C GLU A 36 -3.51 -19.54 3.63
N VAL A 37 -4.58 -20.17 4.12
CA VAL A 37 -4.52 -20.98 5.34
C VAL A 37 -3.51 -22.12 5.16
N GLY A 38 -3.56 -22.84 4.03
CA GLY A 38 -2.61 -23.90 3.71
C GLY A 38 -1.17 -23.41 3.63
N ASP A 39 -0.92 -22.28 2.97
CA ASP A 39 0.43 -21.71 2.81
C ASP A 39 1.04 -21.28 4.17
N VAL A 40 0.22 -20.98 5.19
CA VAL A 40 0.67 -20.60 6.55
C VAL A 40 0.90 -21.81 7.47
N LEU A 41 0.35 -22.99 7.16
CA LEU A 41 0.52 -24.18 8.01
C LEU A 41 1.99 -24.59 8.15
N ASP A 42 2.77 -24.51 7.07
CA ASP A 42 4.20 -24.85 7.09
C ASP A 42 5.00 -23.85 7.93
N LEU A 43 4.69 -22.55 7.80
CA LEU A 43 5.25 -21.53 8.67
C LEU A 43 4.91 -21.79 10.15
N LYS A 44 3.66 -22.15 10.45
CA LYS A 44 3.24 -22.42 11.83
C LYS A 44 3.98 -23.63 12.41
N ARG A 45 4.13 -24.72 11.64
CA ARG A 45 4.92 -25.89 12.04
C ARG A 45 6.38 -25.52 12.29
N ALA A 46 6.97 -24.69 11.44
CA ALA A 46 8.33 -24.20 11.63
C ALA A 46 8.47 -23.38 12.92
N LEU A 47 7.49 -22.52 13.23
CA LEU A 47 7.45 -21.73 14.46
C LEU A 47 7.29 -22.62 15.71
N ASP A 48 6.46 -23.66 15.64
CA ASP A 48 6.23 -24.58 16.76
C ASP A 48 7.44 -25.47 17.08
N ALA A 49 8.32 -25.73 16.10
CA ALA A 49 9.60 -26.40 16.32
C ALA A 49 10.58 -25.58 17.19
N GLY A 50 10.24 -24.33 17.51
CA GLY A 50 10.94 -23.49 18.47
C GLY A 50 12.24 -22.89 17.94
N ASN A 51 12.95 -22.19 18.85
CA ASN A 51 14.15 -21.40 18.56
C ASN A 51 15.37 -22.18 18.02
N GLN A 52 15.31 -23.51 17.94
CA GLN A 52 16.41 -24.36 17.51
C GLN A 52 16.73 -24.24 16.02
N ASN A 53 15.80 -23.71 15.20
CA ASN A 53 15.99 -23.58 13.76
C ASN A 53 15.46 -22.25 13.19
N CYS A 54 15.97 -21.14 13.73
CA CYS A 54 15.65 -19.78 13.27
C CYS A 54 15.79 -19.62 11.74
N GLY A 55 16.82 -20.23 11.13
CA GLY A 55 17.03 -20.20 9.68
C GLY A 55 15.87 -20.78 8.87
N ALA A 56 15.33 -21.94 9.27
CA ALA A 56 14.17 -22.55 8.61
C ALA A 56 12.91 -21.68 8.76
N VAL A 57 12.65 -21.17 9.97
CA VAL A 57 11.49 -20.28 10.22
C VAL A 57 11.53 -19.06 9.30
N MET A 58 12.68 -18.41 9.16
CA MET A 58 12.83 -17.26 8.28
C MET A 58 12.63 -17.60 6.80
N GLN A 59 13.10 -18.78 6.37
CA GLN A 59 12.92 -19.25 5.00
C GLN A 59 11.43 -19.44 4.69
N GLU A 60 10.67 -20.00 5.63
CA GLU A 60 9.22 -20.12 5.51
C GLU A 60 8.54 -18.75 5.49
N MET A 61 8.93 -17.82 6.37
CA MET A 61 8.39 -16.45 6.35
C MET A 61 8.58 -15.78 4.99
N LYS A 62 9.79 -15.87 4.43
CA LYS A 62 10.11 -15.34 3.08
C LYS A 62 9.26 -15.99 2.01
N THR A 63 9.09 -17.32 2.08
CA THR A 63 8.33 -18.09 1.11
C THR A 63 6.86 -17.67 1.11
N VAL A 64 6.23 -17.58 2.29
CA VAL A 64 4.86 -17.12 2.45
C VAL A 64 4.68 -15.69 1.90
N ILE A 65 5.54 -14.75 2.28
CA ILE A 65 5.46 -13.36 1.80
C ILE A 65 5.65 -13.29 0.27
N LYS A 66 6.56 -14.09 -0.29
CA LYS A 66 6.78 -14.17 -1.74
C LYS A 66 5.55 -14.69 -2.47
N ILE A 67 4.89 -15.72 -1.94
CA ILE A 67 3.64 -16.28 -2.48
C ILE A 67 2.52 -15.23 -2.44
N TRP A 68 2.36 -14.55 -1.32
CA TRP A 68 1.35 -13.50 -1.18
C TRP A 68 1.53 -12.33 -2.15
N ARG A 69 2.78 -12.01 -2.48
CA ARG A 69 3.10 -10.98 -3.49
C ARG A 69 2.76 -11.44 -4.91
N SER A 70 2.87 -12.73 -5.22
CA SER A 70 2.51 -13.27 -6.54
C SER A 70 1.01 -13.56 -6.68
N ARG A 71 0.29 -13.71 -5.57
CA ARG A 71 -1.18 -13.94 -5.51
C ARG A 71 -1.90 -12.74 -4.88
N ALA A 72 -1.63 -11.54 -5.38
CA ALA A 72 -2.29 -10.33 -4.91
C ALA A 72 -3.75 -10.28 -5.39
N TYR A 73 -4.67 -9.99 -4.47
CA TYR A 73 -6.06 -9.67 -4.80
C TYR A 73 -6.17 -8.29 -5.46
N SER A 74 -7.26 -8.05 -6.20
CA SER A 74 -7.42 -6.88 -7.06
C SER A 74 -8.20 -5.76 -6.39
N LEU A 75 -8.00 -4.51 -6.85
CA LEU A 75 -8.85 -3.40 -6.43
C LEU A 75 -10.31 -3.56 -6.88
N SER A 76 -10.57 -4.44 -7.85
CA SER A 76 -11.92 -4.78 -8.32
C SER A 76 -12.65 -5.77 -7.41
N ASP A 77 -11.96 -6.44 -6.48
CA ASP A 77 -12.60 -7.35 -5.54
C ASP A 77 -13.50 -6.63 -4.53
N ASP A 78 -14.43 -7.33 -3.90
CA ASP A 78 -15.28 -6.73 -2.88
C ASP A 78 -14.47 -6.22 -1.69
N MET A 79 -14.89 -5.08 -1.11
CA MET A 79 -14.20 -4.50 0.05
C MET A 79 -14.16 -5.46 1.25
N SER A 80 -15.21 -6.27 1.42
CA SER A 80 -15.26 -7.29 2.48
C SER A 80 -14.18 -8.35 2.29
N PHE A 81 -13.92 -8.77 1.04
CA PHE A 81 -12.87 -9.74 0.74
C PHE A 81 -11.48 -9.11 0.94
N ILE A 82 -11.26 -7.91 0.42
CA ILE A 82 -10.00 -7.17 0.62
C ILE A 82 -9.69 -7.00 2.12
N SER A 83 -10.69 -6.62 2.92
CA SER A 83 -10.55 -6.49 4.39
C SER A 83 -10.22 -7.82 5.04
N LEU A 84 -10.95 -8.89 4.70
CA LEU A 84 -10.69 -10.23 5.23
C LEU A 84 -9.26 -10.69 4.97
N MET A 85 -8.79 -10.56 3.73
CA MET A 85 -7.44 -10.95 3.35
C MET A 85 -6.38 -10.09 4.04
N TYR A 86 -6.63 -8.78 4.21
CA TYR A 86 -5.76 -7.90 4.98
C TYR A 86 -5.69 -8.31 6.45
N ASP A 87 -6.84 -8.52 7.11
CA ASP A 87 -6.91 -8.86 8.53
C ASP A 87 -6.24 -10.21 8.82
N TRP A 88 -6.41 -11.19 7.92
CA TRP A 88 -5.71 -12.46 7.97
C TRP A 88 -4.19 -12.28 7.88
N ARG A 89 -3.69 -11.64 6.81
CA ARG A 89 -2.26 -11.42 6.62
C ARG A 89 -1.66 -10.56 7.74
N SER A 90 -2.40 -9.58 8.26
CA SER A 90 -1.95 -8.72 9.36
C SER A 90 -1.66 -9.52 10.62
N GLN A 91 -2.53 -10.46 11.00
CA GLN A 91 -2.30 -11.32 12.16
C GLN A 91 -1.02 -12.14 12.01
N ILE A 92 -0.79 -12.69 10.82
CA ILE A 92 0.41 -13.47 10.53
C ILE A 92 1.67 -12.60 10.52
N HIS A 93 1.63 -11.39 9.96
CA HIS A 93 2.75 -10.45 10.03
C HIS A 93 3.07 -10.06 11.48
N THR A 94 2.05 -9.82 12.31
CA THR A 94 2.24 -9.55 13.75
C THR A 94 2.94 -10.72 14.44
N MET A 95 2.50 -11.96 14.18
CA MET A 95 3.17 -13.17 14.69
C MET A 95 4.63 -13.25 14.23
N MET A 96 4.92 -12.95 12.96
CA MET A 96 6.29 -12.93 12.44
C MET A 96 7.17 -11.91 13.18
N VAL A 97 6.67 -10.68 13.37
CA VAL A 97 7.40 -9.60 14.06
C VAL A 97 7.62 -9.94 15.54
N GLN A 98 6.63 -10.53 16.21
CA GLN A 98 6.76 -11.00 17.61
C GLN A 98 7.88 -12.04 17.73
N GLN A 99 7.97 -12.99 16.80
CA GLN A 99 9.04 -13.98 16.79
C GLN A 99 10.44 -13.35 16.71
N PHE A 100 10.61 -12.29 15.90
CA PHE A 100 11.89 -11.56 15.83
C PHE A 100 12.25 -10.92 17.17
N HIS A 101 11.27 -10.29 17.86
CA HIS A 101 11.51 -9.72 19.18
C HIS A 101 11.82 -10.78 20.25
N GLU A 102 11.24 -11.97 20.14
CA GLU A 102 11.55 -13.11 21.02
C GLU A 102 12.98 -13.62 20.81
N TRP A 103 13.44 -13.73 19.56
CA TRP A 103 14.83 -14.09 19.25
C TRP A 103 15.82 -13.07 19.79
N GLU A 104 15.54 -11.78 19.61
CA GLU A 104 16.35 -10.68 20.15
C GLU A 104 16.44 -10.77 21.68
N ARG A 105 15.31 -10.94 22.38
CA ARG A 105 15.26 -11.09 23.84
C ARG A 105 16.01 -12.34 24.33
N SER A 106 15.98 -13.42 23.54
CA SER A 106 16.64 -14.69 23.88
C SER A 106 18.15 -14.68 23.58
N GLY A 107 18.70 -13.58 23.06
CA GLY A 107 20.12 -13.48 22.70
C GLY A 107 20.51 -14.32 21.48
N ILE A 108 19.54 -14.73 20.66
CA ILE A 108 19.81 -15.48 19.43
C ILE A 108 20.37 -14.50 18.40
N VAL A 109 21.68 -14.58 18.17
CA VAL A 109 22.35 -13.77 17.16
C VAL A 109 22.05 -14.37 15.79
N MET A 110 21.29 -13.63 15.00
CA MET A 110 21.01 -13.95 13.61
C MET A 110 22.33 -14.01 12.82
N PRO A 111 22.49 -14.93 11.85
CA PRO A 111 23.70 -15.00 11.04
C PRO A 111 24.02 -13.66 10.35
N PRO A 112 25.31 -13.30 10.17
CA PRO A 112 25.69 -12.09 9.46
C PRO A 112 25.10 -12.07 8.04
N GLY A 113 24.49 -10.94 7.63
CA GLY A 113 23.75 -10.81 6.36
C GLY A 113 22.23 -11.07 6.46
N MET A 114 21.73 -11.53 7.61
CA MET A 114 20.30 -11.79 7.87
C MET A 114 19.61 -10.73 8.74
N ASN A 115 20.32 -9.71 9.24
CA ASN A 115 19.74 -8.61 10.03
C ASN A 115 18.70 -7.73 9.31
N PRO A 116 18.72 -7.50 7.98
CA PRO A 116 17.65 -6.75 7.30
C PRO A 116 16.32 -7.52 7.18
N GLN A 117 16.23 -8.77 7.65
CA GLN A 117 15.10 -9.65 7.33
C GLN A 117 13.86 -9.41 8.20
N SER A 118 13.99 -8.77 9.37
CA SER A 118 12.84 -8.29 10.16
C SER A 118 12.07 -7.19 9.42
N ILE A 119 12.71 -6.49 8.48
CA ILE A 119 12.10 -5.47 7.65
C ILE A 119 11.09 -6.10 6.67
N LEU A 120 11.28 -7.35 6.25
CA LEU A 120 10.44 -7.95 5.21
C LEU A 120 8.97 -8.12 5.65
N PRO A 121 8.64 -8.73 6.82
CA PRO A 121 7.27 -8.77 7.32
C PRO A 121 6.67 -7.38 7.56
N ILE A 122 7.47 -6.45 8.07
CA ILE A 122 7.06 -5.06 8.32
C ILE A 122 6.67 -4.37 7.01
N HIS A 123 7.52 -4.46 5.99
CA HIS A 123 7.27 -3.90 4.66
C HIS A 123 6.05 -4.54 3.99
N SER A 124 5.92 -5.87 4.10
CA SER A 124 4.75 -6.61 3.59
C SER A 124 3.45 -6.16 4.27
N ALA A 125 3.46 -5.98 5.60
CA ALA A 125 2.33 -5.46 6.36
C ALA A 125 1.96 -4.03 5.93
N ALA A 126 2.96 -3.14 5.81
CA ALA A 126 2.76 -1.78 5.35
C ALA A 126 2.15 -1.73 3.95
N THR A 127 2.65 -2.57 3.02
CA THR A 127 2.13 -2.68 1.66
C THR A 127 0.65 -3.12 1.66
N GLY A 128 0.28 -4.10 2.48
CA GLY A 128 -1.11 -4.54 2.62
C GLY A 128 -2.02 -3.43 3.14
N GLN A 129 -1.54 -2.65 4.11
CA GLN A 129 -2.30 -1.54 4.69
C GLN A 129 -2.46 -0.36 3.71
N LEU A 130 -1.41 -0.03 2.96
CA LEU A 130 -1.46 0.94 1.86
C LEU A 130 -2.47 0.50 0.80
N PHE A 131 -2.50 -0.79 0.46
CA PHE A 131 -3.48 -1.33 -0.48
C PHE A 131 -4.91 -1.21 0.05
N LEU A 132 -5.16 -1.55 1.32
CA LEU A 132 -6.48 -1.40 1.94
C LEU A 132 -6.95 0.07 1.92
N ALA A 133 -6.06 1.00 2.24
CA ALA A 133 -6.36 2.44 2.17
C ALA A 133 -6.70 2.86 0.74
N ARG A 134 -5.94 2.40 -0.26
CA ARG A 134 -6.22 2.64 -1.67
C ARG A 134 -7.58 2.08 -2.08
N ALA A 135 -7.91 0.85 -1.69
CA ALA A 135 -9.20 0.22 -1.98
C ALA A 135 -10.38 1.00 -1.38
N ALA A 136 -10.24 1.50 -0.15
CA ALA A 136 -11.23 2.36 0.49
C ALA A 136 -11.39 3.71 -0.26
N ARG A 137 -10.27 4.34 -0.64
CA ARG A 137 -10.26 5.58 -1.43
C ARG A 137 -10.98 5.40 -2.77
N GLU A 138 -10.71 4.32 -3.50
CA GLU A 138 -11.34 4.08 -4.80
C GLU A 138 -12.88 3.94 -4.71
N ARG A 139 -13.38 3.45 -3.58
CA ARG A 139 -14.83 3.35 -3.27
C ARG A 139 -15.43 4.61 -2.66
N GLY A 140 -14.66 5.69 -2.54
CA GLY A 140 -15.12 6.96 -1.96
C GLY A 140 -15.26 6.96 -0.43
N MET A 141 -14.73 5.93 0.25
CA MET A 141 -14.68 5.81 1.70
C MET A 141 -13.46 6.55 2.27
N ASP A 142 -13.33 7.85 1.97
CA ASP A 142 -12.07 8.60 2.21
C ASP A 142 -11.67 8.64 3.69
N GLN A 143 -12.65 8.77 4.59
CA GLN A 143 -12.40 8.76 6.04
C GLN A 143 -11.85 7.42 6.52
N VAL A 144 -12.25 6.32 5.89
CA VAL A 144 -11.66 5.00 6.16
C VAL A 144 -10.24 4.94 5.61
N ALA A 145 -10.01 5.47 4.40
CA ALA A 145 -8.67 5.53 3.81
C ALA A 145 -7.69 6.32 4.69
N ILE A 146 -8.05 7.52 5.15
CA ILE A 146 -7.21 8.35 6.04
C ILE A 146 -6.91 7.62 7.36
N ARG A 147 -7.94 7.04 8.00
CA ARG A 147 -7.74 6.27 9.24
C ARG A 147 -6.80 5.09 9.03
N THR A 148 -6.96 4.35 7.93
CA THR A 148 -6.06 3.24 7.58
C THR A 148 -4.63 3.72 7.31
N LEU A 149 -4.44 4.85 6.65
CA LEU A 149 -3.11 5.44 6.44
C LEU A 149 -2.46 5.89 7.76
N ASN A 150 -3.23 6.50 8.67
CA ASN A 150 -2.70 6.99 9.95
C ASN A 150 -2.30 5.86 10.89
N LYS A 151 -2.97 4.70 10.79
CA LYS A 151 -2.55 3.48 11.51
C LYS A 151 -1.14 3.01 11.12
N LEU A 152 -0.54 3.43 9.99
CA LEU A 152 0.84 3.03 9.66
C LEU A 152 1.85 3.59 10.68
N HIS A 153 1.52 4.67 11.39
CA HIS A 153 2.35 5.20 12.46
C HIS A 153 2.43 4.27 13.69
N THR A 154 1.56 3.27 13.80
CA THR A 154 1.62 2.30 14.91
C THR A 154 2.63 1.19 14.65
N LEU A 155 3.21 1.11 13.45
CA LEU A 155 4.30 0.18 13.16
C LEU A 155 5.59 0.74 13.78
N ILE A 156 6.26 -0.08 14.61
CA ILE A 156 7.43 0.30 15.42
C ILE A 156 8.55 0.91 14.55
N THR A 157 8.79 0.31 13.39
CA THR A 157 9.74 0.80 12.39
C THR A 157 9.05 0.74 11.04
N LEU A 158 9.03 1.84 10.29
CA LEU A 158 8.46 1.88 8.94
C LEU A 158 9.59 2.20 7.94
N PRO A 159 9.81 1.35 6.92
CA PRO A 159 10.80 1.63 5.87
C PRO A 159 10.48 2.95 5.17
N MET A 160 11.52 3.70 4.81
CA MET A 160 11.35 5.04 4.24
C MET A 160 10.54 5.02 2.92
N MET A 161 10.65 3.95 2.14
CA MET A 161 9.82 3.73 0.95
C MET A 161 8.32 3.71 1.26
N ASP A 162 7.93 3.08 2.37
CA ASP A 162 6.54 2.98 2.81
C ASP A 162 6.05 4.29 3.44
N CYS A 163 6.93 5.00 4.17
CA CYS A 163 6.67 6.36 4.66
C CYS A 163 6.33 7.31 3.51
N HIS A 164 7.15 7.28 2.45
CA HIS A 164 6.90 8.06 1.24
C HIS A 164 5.56 7.70 0.60
N GLN A 165 5.30 6.41 0.37
CA GLN A 165 4.08 5.96 -0.27
C GLN A 165 2.83 6.33 0.55
N LYS A 166 2.91 6.26 1.88
CA LYS A 166 1.88 6.77 2.79
C LYS A 166 1.59 8.23 2.55
N ILE A 167 2.61 9.09 2.50
CA ILE A 167 2.44 10.53 2.23
C ILE A 167 1.72 10.71 0.90
N ILE A 168 2.21 10.10 -0.18
CA ILE A 168 1.60 10.23 -1.51
C ILE A 168 0.13 9.80 -1.52
N ASP A 169 -0.22 8.68 -0.91
CA ASP A 169 -1.61 8.22 -0.88
C ASP A 169 -2.50 9.06 0.02
N HIS A 170 -1.96 9.66 1.08
CA HIS A 170 -2.67 10.64 1.90
C HIS A 170 -2.97 11.91 1.10
N LEU A 171 -1.97 12.48 0.41
CA LEU A 171 -2.14 13.66 -0.45
C LEU A 171 -3.20 13.41 -1.54
N LYS A 172 -3.16 12.24 -2.19
CA LYS A 172 -4.19 11.85 -3.18
C LYS A 172 -5.58 11.76 -2.57
N THR A 173 -5.70 11.29 -1.32
CA THR A 173 -6.98 11.18 -0.63
C THR A 173 -7.55 12.55 -0.30
N LEU A 174 -6.76 13.46 0.26
CA LEU A 174 -7.16 14.84 0.55
C LEU A 174 -7.55 15.59 -0.73
N ARG A 175 -6.74 15.49 -1.78
CA ARG A 175 -7.07 16.08 -3.10
C ARG A 175 -8.39 15.53 -3.66
N ARG A 176 -8.66 14.22 -3.53
CA ARG A 176 -9.92 13.62 -3.98
C ARG A 176 -11.12 14.14 -3.17
N MET A 177 -10.96 14.32 -1.86
CA MET A 177 -11.98 14.90 -0.98
C MET A 177 -12.27 16.37 -1.36
N ALA A 178 -11.23 17.15 -1.64
CA ALA A 178 -11.34 18.54 -2.06
C ALA A 178 -12.10 18.72 -3.39
N LYS A 179 -12.07 17.71 -4.27
CA LYS A 179 -12.77 17.72 -5.58
C LYS A 179 -14.24 17.28 -5.52
N LYS A 180 -14.75 16.80 -4.38
CA LYS A 180 -16.14 16.32 -4.29
C LYS A 180 -17.12 17.50 -4.31
N HIS A 181 -18.20 17.40 -5.09
CA HIS A 181 -19.24 18.44 -5.19
C HIS A 181 -19.87 18.85 -3.86
N ARG A 182 -19.94 17.93 -2.90
CA ARG A 182 -20.50 18.18 -1.56
C ARG A 182 -19.57 18.96 -0.62
N THR A 183 -18.33 19.20 -1.03
CA THR A 183 -17.31 19.87 -0.20
C THR A 183 -17.47 21.38 -0.36
N THR A 184 -17.64 22.10 0.76
CA THR A 184 -17.73 23.57 0.76
C THR A 184 -16.39 24.21 0.36
N ALA A 185 -16.43 25.47 -0.07
CA ALA A 185 -15.20 26.21 -0.42
C ALA A 185 -14.20 26.26 0.74
N GLN A 186 -14.68 26.49 1.97
CA GLN A 186 -13.83 26.49 3.17
C GLN A 186 -13.19 25.13 3.40
N GLN A 187 -13.97 24.05 3.38
CA GLN A 187 -13.44 22.69 3.56
C GLN A 187 -12.44 22.31 2.46
N LYS A 188 -12.67 22.76 1.22
CA LYS A 188 -11.71 22.56 0.12
C LYS A 188 -10.38 23.21 0.47
N MET A 189 -10.38 24.45 0.95
CA MET A 189 -9.17 25.16 1.37
C MET A 189 -8.47 24.45 2.52
N ASP A 190 -9.21 24.07 3.57
CA ASP A 190 -8.65 23.38 4.74
C ASP A 190 -7.95 22.06 4.36
N LEU A 191 -8.59 21.24 3.52
CA LEU A 191 -8.04 19.97 3.04
C LEU A 191 -6.77 20.16 2.18
N LEU A 192 -6.73 21.20 1.35
CA LEU A 192 -5.58 21.49 0.50
C LEU A 192 -4.42 22.10 1.31
N HIS A 193 -4.71 22.93 2.31
CA HIS A 193 -3.70 23.42 3.25
C HIS A 193 -3.12 22.30 4.11
N GLU A 194 -3.95 21.38 4.61
CA GLU A 194 -3.49 20.17 5.30
C GLU A 194 -2.55 19.35 4.40
N ALA A 195 -2.94 19.14 3.13
CA ALA A 195 -2.10 18.43 2.17
C ALA A 195 -0.76 19.15 1.91
N LEU A 196 -0.76 20.49 1.84
CA LEU A 196 0.46 21.27 1.66
C LEU A 196 1.40 21.13 2.86
N LEU A 197 0.89 21.24 4.09
CA LEU A 197 1.66 21.05 5.31
C LEU A 197 2.31 19.66 5.36
N MET A 198 1.61 18.61 4.92
CA MET A 198 2.18 17.27 4.82
C MET A 198 3.35 17.18 3.83
N THR A 199 3.31 17.94 2.72
CA THR A 199 4.45 17.98 1.79
C THR A 199 5.65 18.72 2.37
N GLU A 200 5.41 19.74 3.18
CA GLU A 200 6.45 20.59 3.79
C GLU A 200 7.10 19.94 5.01
N ALA A 201 6.34 19.14 5.77
CA ALA A 201 6.86 18.35 6.88
C ALA A 201 7.69 17.13 6.45
N ALA A 202 7.69 16.79 5.17
CA ALA A 202 8.42 15.63 4.66
C ALA A 202 9.93 15.93 4.56
N ARG A 203 10.76 15.04 5.12
CA ARG A 203 12.23 15.13 5.02
C ARG A 203 12.71 14.67 3.64
N ILE A 204 12.79 15.59 2.70
CA ILE A 204 13.12 15.31 1.28
C ILE A 204 14.48 14.62 1.13
N GLU A 205 15.43 14.91 2.03
CA GLU A 205 16.76 14.30 2.05
C GLU A 205 16.74 12.78 2.28
N ASP A 206 15.69 12.25 2.91
CA ASP A 206 15.54 10.82 3.18
C ASP A 206 14.97 10.06 1.95
N PHE A 207 14.60 10.77 0.87
CA PHE A 207 13.94 10.20 -0.29
C PHE A 207 14.85 10.08 -1.51
N SER A 208 14.65 9.01 -2.28
CA SER A 208 15.28 8.86 -3.59
C SER A 208 14.79 9.94 -4.58
N ARG A 209 15.57 10.19 -5.63
CA ARG A 209 15.22 11.18 -6.68
C ARG A 209 13.82 11.00 -7.27
N ASP A 210 13.42 9.75 -7.54
CA ASP A 210 12.09 9.39 -8.06
C ASP A 210 10.98 9.63 -7.03
N GLN A 211 11.26 9.40 -5.75
CA GLN A 211 10.34 9.75 -4.65
C GLN A 211 10.18 11.27 -4.49
N CYS A 212 11.27 12.03 -4.57
CA CYS A 212 11.25 13.49 -4.56
C CYS A 212 10.43 14.02 -5.76
N CYS A 213 10.65 13.49 -6.96
CA CYS A 213 9.84 13.82 -8.14
C CYS A 213 8.35 13.61 -7.86
N ARG A 214 7.97 12.47 -7.27
CA ARG A 214 6.57 12.17 -6.89
C ARG A 214 6.00 13.17 -5.90
N LEU A 215 6.78 13.57 -4.91
CA LEU A 215 6.35 14.53 -3.90
C LEU A 215 6.14 15.92 -4.50
N PHE A 216 7.09 16.40 -5.31
CA PHE A 216 7.04 17.74 -5.89
C PHE A 216 5.89 17.95 -6.87
N TYR A 217 5.60 16.99 -7.75
CA TYR A 217 4.45 17.17 -8.65
C TYR A 217 3.11 17.09 -7.90
N GLN A 218 3.03 16.33 -6.80
CA GLN A 218 1.85 16.34 -5.93
C GLN A 218 1.70 17.71 -5.25
N LYS A 219 2.80 18.30 -4.76
CA LYS A 219 2.84 19.66 -4.23
C LYS A 219 2.36 20.68 -5.27
N GLY A 220 2.90 20.65 -6.49
CA GLY A 220 2.46 21.52 -7.60
C GLY A 220 0.97 21.35 -7.91
N SER A 221 0.47 20.12 -7.87
CA SER A 221 -0.96 19.85 -8.07
C SER A 221 -1.87 20.37 -6.94
N ILE A 222 -1.35 20.50 -5.71
CA ILE A 222 -2.07 21.08 -4.57
C ILE A 222 -2.08 22.60 -4.69
N LEU A 223 -0.91 23.20 -4.94
CA LEU A 223 -0.75 24.65 -5.16
C LEU A 223 -1.61 25.16 -6.31
N SER A 224 -1.67 24.40 -7.42
CA SER A 224 -2.57 24.68 -8.53
C SER A 224 -4.05 24.72 -8.15
N GLN A 225 -4.50 23.93 -7.17
CA GLN A 225 -5.90 23.92 -6.74
C GLN A 225 -6.22 25.01 -5.69
N LEU A 226 -5.17 25.63 -5.14
CA LEU A 226 -5.18 26.79 -4.28
C LEU A 226 -4.96 28.10 -5.05
N ASP A 227 -4.95 28.04 -6.39
CA ASP A 227 -4.71 29.17 -7.30
C ASP A 227 -3.36 29.89 -7.07
N LYS A 228 -2.38 29.19 -6.50
CA LYS A 228 -0.99 29.65 -6.32
C LYS A 228 -0.14 29.24 -7.52
N ASN A 229 -0.36 29.92 -8.65
CA ASN A 229 0.15 29.47 -9.95
C ASN A 229 1.68 29.52 -10.08
N ASP A 230 2.33 30.59 -9.61
CA ASP A 230 3.79 30.71 -9.66
C ASP A 230 4.49 29.62 -8.82
N ASP A 231 4.00 29.40 -7.59
CA ASP A 231 4.51 28.33 -6.71
C ASP A 231 4.27 26.95 -7.31
N ALA A 232 3.12 26.74 -7.97
CA ALA A 232 2.81 25.50 -8.66
C ALA A 232 3.79 25.26 -9.81
N MET A 233 4.10 26.28 -10.62
CA MET A 233 5.09 26.21 -11.70
C MET A 233 6.49 25.89 -11.20
N HIS A 234 6.92 26.52 -10.10
CA HIS A 234 8.19 26.17 -9.48
C HIS A 234 8.24 24.71 -9.01
N ALA A 235 7.17 24.23 -8.37
CA ALA A 235 7.10 22.84 -7.90
C ALA A 235 7.09 21.82 -9.06
N PHE A 236 6.36 22.09 -10.15
CA PHE A 236 6.38 21.24 -11.34
C PHE A 236 7.74 21.25 -12.05
N SER A 237 8.37 22.41 -12.17
CA SER A 237 9.72 22.53 -12.74
C SER A 237 10.75 21.77 -11.92
N ALA A 238 10.70 21.88 -10.59
CA ALA A 238 11.54 21.11 -9.68
C ALA A 238 11.34 19.60 -9.89
N ALA A 239 10.09 19.13 -10.01
CA ALA A 239 9.79 17.73 -10.30
C ALA A 239 10.36 17.28 -11.65
N ALA A 240 10.27 18.12 -12.69
CA ALA A 240 10.74 17.81 -14.04
C ALA A 240 12.26 17.61 -14.10
N THR A 241 13.04 18.41 -13.36
CA THR A 241 14.50 18.21 -13.29
C THR A 241 14.90 16.87 -12.67
N MET A 242 14.00 16.25 -11.90
CA MET A 242 14.25 14.97 -11.24
C MET A 242 13.96 13.76 -12.13
N VAL A 243 13.25 13.94 -13.25
CA VAL A 243 12.95 12.85 -14.19
C VAL A 243 14.22 12.43 -14.93
N ASP A 244 14.57 11.15 -14.83
CA ASP A 244 15.59 10.50 -15.65
C ASP A 244 14.93 9.62 -16.73
N PRO A 245 14.93 10.05 -18.00
CA PRO A 245 14.26 9.35 -19.09
C PRO A 245 14.88 7.97 -19.41
N ASN A 246 16.09 7.68 -18.92
CA ASN A 246 16.78 6.42 -19.19
C ASN A 246 16.45 5.32 -18.16
N SER A 247 15.66 5.64 -17.13
CA SER A 247 15.32 4.69 -16.07
C SER A 247 13.87 4.20 -16.18
N SER A 248 13.68 2.92 -16.49
CA SER A 248 12.35 2.31 -16.69
C SER A 248 11.35 2.45 -15.53
N PRO A 249 11.72 2.36 -14.23
CA PRO A 249 10.76 2.57 -13.13
C PRO A 249 10.27 4.02 -13.01
N GLN A 250 10.97 4.99 -13.60
CA GLN A 250 10.59 6.41 -13.55
C GLN A 250 9.60 6.80 -14.65
N LEU A 251 9.35 5.96 -15.66
CA LEU A 251 8.47 6.31 -16.77
C LEU A 251 7.03 6.57 -16.30
N ASN A 252 6.50 5.74 -15.40
CA ASN A 252 5.17 5.94 -14.82
C ASN A 252 5.07 7.22 -13.97
N THR A 253 6.12 7.52 -13.21
CA THR A 253 6.24 8.77 -12.43
C THR A 253 6.26 9.97 -13.36
N ALA A 254 7.09 9.93 -14.41
CA ALA A 254 7.24 10.99 -15.40
C ALA A 254 5.92 11.26 -16.14
N CYS A 255 5.26 10.22 -16.66
CA CYS A 255 3.95 10.36 -17.32
C CYS A 255 2.91 10.98 -16.38
N SER A 256 2.88 10.55 -15.11
CA SER A 256 1.97 11.13 -14.11
C SER A 256 2.29 12.59 -13.83
N MET A 257 3.57 12.94 -13.70
CA MET A 257 4.03 14.31 -13.47
C MET A 257 3.63 15.22 -14.64
N PHE A 258 4.04 14.88 -15.86
CA PHE A 258 3.75 15.68 -17.05
C PHE A 258 2.25 15.79 -17.32
N LYS A 259 1.46 14.74 -17.04
CA LYS A 259 -0.01 14.82 -17.11
C LYS A 259 -0.59 15.85 -16.15
N ASN A 260 -0.12 15.90 -14.89
CA ASN A 260 -0.63 16.87 -13.92
C ASN A 260 -0.15 18.29 -14.25
N TRP A 261 1.07 18.44 -14.77
CA TRP A 261 1.59 19.72 -15.21
C TRP A 261 0.82 20.25 -16.43
N ALA A 262 0.58 19.40 -17.44
CA ALA A 262 -0.23 19.76 -18.62
C ALA A 262 -1.62 20.24 -18.20
N HIS A 263 -2.31 19.52 -17.31
CA HIS A 263 -3.61 19.96 -16.79
C HIS A 263 -3.55 21.33 -16.09
N HIS A 264 -2.45 21.65 -15.39
CA HIS A 264 -2.29 22.96 -14.81
C HIS A 264 -2.13 24.05 -15.88
N LEU A 265 -1.28 23.80 -16.89
CA LEU A 265 -1.08 24.73 -18.00
C LEU A 265 -2.36 24.96 -18.81
N ASP A 266 -3.12 23.89 -19.07
CA ASP A 266 -4.42 23.99 -19.73
C ASP A 266 -5.38 24.87 -18.92
N ASN A 267 -5.45 24.67 -17.60
CA ASN A 267 -6.29 25.50 -16.73
C ASN A 267 -5.89 26.97 -16.77
N LEU A 268 -4.59 27.28 -16.78
CA LEU A 268 -4.09 28.65 -16.92
C LEU A 268 -4.53 29.26 -18.25
N PHE A 269 -4.32 28.54 -19.34
CA PHE A 269 -4.65 28.99 -20.69
C PHE A 269 -6.14 29.31 -20.87
N PHE A 270 -7.04 28.51 -20.28
CA PHE A 270 -8.49 28.75 -20.35
C PHE A 270 -9.02 29.72 -19.28
N SER A 271 -8.19 30.14 -18.33
CA SER A 271 -8.55 31.11 -17.29
C SER A 271 -8.20 32.56 -17.64
N GLU A 272 -7.38 32.76 -18.69
CA GLU A 272 -7.13 34.05 -19.35
C GLU A 272 -8.20 34.35 -20.40
#